data_AF-A0A0F8Z4C4-F1
#
_entry.id   AF-A0A0F8Z4C4-F1
#
_cell.length_a   1.000
_cell.length_b   1.000
_cell.length_c   1.000
_cell.angle_alpha   90.00
_cell.angle_beta   90.00
_cell.angle_gamma   90.00
#
_symmetry.space_group_name_H-M   'P 1'
#
loop_
_entity.id
_entity.type
_entity.pdbx_description
1 polymer ?
#
loop_
_entity_poly.entity_id
_entity_poly.type
_entity_poly.pdbx_seq_one_letter_code
_entity_poly.pdbx_strand_id
1 'polypeptide(L)'
;LPGIQDRATVTRRIGFRRLRTFWFGLVCCALSAGPIGADQVKSPLEPRESLAHFRLDSGLRIELVAHEPRVIDPIAVRFDEDGRMWVVEMRDYPHGPPERKPPVSRIRGVSRMVSTPRACRWALSWSGR
;
A
#
# COMPACT_ATOMS: atom_id res chain seq x y z
N LEU A 1 20.26 -81.13 -23.92
CA LEU A 1 19.08 -82.00 -24.18
C LEU A 1 18.79 -82.80 -22.91
N PRO A 2 17.53 -83.07 -22.53
CA PRO A 2 16.31 -82.25 -22.47
C PRO A 2 15.82 -82.14 -20.99
N GLY A 3 14.71 -81.53 -20.55
CA GLY A 3 13.50 -80.94 -21.13
C GLY A 3 12.91 -79.94 -20.11
N ILE A 4 12.30 -78.82 -20.49
CA ILE A 4 10.92 -78.60 -20.96
C ILE A 4 9.84 -78.94 -19.91
N GLN A 5 9.30 -77.83 -19.37
CA GLN A 5 7.95 -77.54 -18.84
C GLN A 5 7.49 -78.15 -17.51
N ASP A 6 7.15 -77.26 -16.58
CA ASP A 6 5.74 -77.19 -16.18
C ASP A 6 5.25 -75.76 -15.93
N ARG A 7 4.10 -75.44 -16.54
CA ARG A 7 3.41 -74.15 -16.48
C ARG A 7 2.48 -74.14 -15.28
N ALA A 8 2.85 -73.42 -14.21
CA ALA A 8 1.91 -73.07 -13.15
C ALA A 8 1.47 -71.60 -13.29
N THR A 9 0.36 -71.43 -14.02
CA THR A 9 -0.42 -70.21 -14.11
C THR A 9 -0.92 -69.79 -12.72
N VAL A 10 -0.29 -68.79 -12.09
CA VAL A 10 -0.82 -68.15 -10.88
C VAL A 10 -1.11 -66.68 -11.19
N THR A 11 -2.24 -66.47 -11.87
CA THR A 11 -2.88 -65.16 -11.98
C THR A 11 -3.42 -64.78 -10.61
N ARG A 12 -2.61 -64.09 -9.79
CA ARG A 12 -3.12 -63.38 -8.61
C ARG A 12 -3.95 -62.20 -9.10
N ARG A 13 -5.29 -62.36 -9.08
CA ARG A 13 -6.26 -61.28 -9.23
C ARG A 13 -5.92 -60.18 -8.21
N ILE A 14 -5.33 -59.08 -8.68
CA ILE A 14 -5.09 -57.89 -7.88
C ILE A 14 -6.47 -57.32 -7.52
N GLY A 15 -6.89 -57.59 -6.28
CA GLY A 15 -8.21 -57.22 -5.77
C GLY A 15 -8.41 -55.71 -5.81
N PHE A 16 -9.40 -55.31 -6.60
CA PHE A 16 -9.96 -53.96 -6.79
C PHE A 16 -10.62 -53.40 -5.51
N ARG A 17 -9.95 -53.49 -4.35
CA ARG A 17 -10.46 -53.01 -3.04
C ARG A 17 -9.67 -51.83 -2.44
N ARG A 18 -8.59 -51.37 -3.08
CA ARG A 18 -7.78 -50.23 -2.62
C ARG A 18 -8.01 -48.91 -3.37
N LEU A 19 -8.95 -48.87 -4.33
CA LEU A 19 -9.18 -47.68 -5.16
C LEU A 19 -10.25 -46.73 -4.58
N ARG A 20 -11.12 -47.21 -3.67
CA ARG A 20 -12.21 -46.43 -3.08
C ARG A 20 -11.77 -45.47 -1.97
N THR A 21 -10.74 -45.84 -1.20
CA THR A 21 -10.22 -45.01 -0.09
C THR A 21 -9.34 -43.88 -0.58
N PHE A 22 -8.65 -44.06 -1.71
CA PHE A 22 -7.85 -43.01 -2.33
C PHE A 22 -8.72 -41.90 -2.94
N TRP A 23 -9.88 -42.26 -3.48
CA TRP A 23 -10.82 -41.28 -4.05
C TRP A 23 -11.48 -40.40 -2.99
N PHE A 24 -11.80 -40.95 -1.81
CA PHE A 24 -12.41 -40.17 -0.73
C PHE A 24 -11.45 -39.16 -0.09
N GLY A 25 -10.15 -39.47 0.01
CA GLY A 25 -9.16 -38.54 0.56
C GLY A 25 -8.86 -37.35 -0.35
N LEU A 26 -8.84 -37.56 -1.67
CA LEU A 26 -8.52 -36.53 -2.66
C LEU A 26 -9.69 -35.54 -2.85
N VAL A 27 -10.94 -36.01 -2.72
CA VAL A 27 -12.14 -35.16 -2.80
C VAL A 27 -12.29 -34.22 -1.59
N CYS A 28 -11.95 -34.66 -0.37
CA CYS A 28 -12.02 -33.79 0.83
C CYS A 28 -10.98 -32.65 0.82
N CYS A 29 -9.78 -32.91 0.28
CA CYS A 29 -8.71 -31.91 0.25
C CYS A 29 -8.99 -30.81 -0.80
N ALA A 30 -9.62 -31.17 -1.92
CA ALA A 30 -10.05 -30.20 -2.92
C ALA A 30 -11.24 -29.33 -2.46
N LEU A 31 -12.04 -29.79 -1.50
CA LEU A 31 -13.21 -29.04 -0.97
C LEU A 31 -12.87 -28.04 0.14
N SER A 32 -11.66 -28.10 0.72
CA SER A 32 -11.26 -27.25 1.87
C SER A 32 -10.33 -26.10 1.49
N ALA A 33 -9.90 -26.01 0.23
CA ALA A 33 -9.23 -24.83 -0.30
C ALA A 33 -10.28 -23.82 -0.78
N GLY A 34 -10.91 -23.12 0.17
CA GLY A 34 -11.62 -21.89 -0.16
C GLY A 34 -10.66 -20.90 -0.82
N PRO A 35 -11.12 -20.01 -1.72
CA PRO A 35 -10.25 -19.01 -2.31
C PRO A 35 -9.62 -18.21 -1.17
N ILE A 36 -8.28 -18.26 -1.07
CA ILE A 36 -7.51 -17.34 -0.24
C ILE A 36 -7.86 -15.96 -0.77
N GLY A 37 -8.68 -15.22 -0.01
CA GLY A 37 -9.17 -13.91 -0.42
C GLY A 37 -7.97 -13.03 -0.75
N ALA A 38 -7.79 -12.72 -2.02
CA ALA A 38 -6.84 -11.70 -2.43
C ALA A 38 -7.29 -10.40 -1.74
N ASP A 39 -6.41 -9.87 -0.87
CA ASP A 39 -6.64 -8.59 -0.21
C ASP A 39 -6.88 -7.54 -1.30
N GLN A 40 -8.11 -7.02 -1.36
CA GLN A 40 -8.50 -6.05 -2.36
C GLN A 40 -7.73 -4.76 -2.05
N VAL A 41 -6.71 -4.46 -2.86
CA VAL A 41 -5.93 -3.22 -2.76
C VAL A 41 -6.91 -2.06 -2.92
N LYS A 42 -7.20 -1.37 -1.81
CA LYS A 42 -8.09 -0.21 -1.81
C LYS A 42 -7.38 0.93 -2.54
N SER A 43 -8.01 1.45 -3.58
CA SER A 43 -7.55 2.67 -4.23
C SER A 43 -7.54 3.84 -3.24
N PRO A 44 -6.59 4.79 -3.38
CA PRO A 44 -6.63 6.04 -2.62
C PRO A 44 -7.96 6.78 -2.84
N LEU A 45 -8.41 7.48 -1.79
CA LEU A 45 -9.57 8.36 -1.87
C LEU A 45 -9.23 9.67 -2.58
N GLU A 46 -10.24 10.35 -3.11
CA GLU A 46 -10.05 11.72 -3.58
C GLU A 46 -9.66 12.64 -2.40
N PRO A 47 -8.82 13.67 -2.62
CA PRO A 47 -8.32 14.53 -1.54
C PRO A 47 -9.44 15.17 -0.69
N ARG A 48 -10.57 15.49 -1.32
CA ARG A 48 -11.73 16.07 -0.64
C ARG A 48 -12.49 15.06 0.20
N GLU A 49 -12.61 13.83 -0.27
CA GLU A 49 -13.29 12.75 0.45
C GLU A 49 -12.50 12.33 1.69
N SER A 50 -11.17 12.36 1.59
CA SER A 50 -10.25 12.08 2.69
C SER A 50 -10.52 12.96 3.93
N LEU A 51 -11.04 14.19 3.75
CA LEU A 51 -11.37 15.10 4.86
C LEU A 51 -12.38 14.50 5.85
N ALA A 52 -13.31 13.67 5.38
CA ALA A 52 -14.33 13.03 6.22
C ALA A 52 -13.77 11.95 7.16
N HIS A 53 -12.54 11.49 6.91
CA HIS A 53 -11.90 10.43 7.68
C HIS A 53 -11.00 10.96 8.81
N PHE A 54 -10.75 12.28 8.88
CA PHE A 54 -9.99 12.88 9.97
C PHE A 54 -10.83 12.98 11.24
N ARG A 55 -10.22 12.67 12.38
CA ARG A 55 -10.78 12.94 13.71
C ARG A 55 -10.01 14.10 14.30
N LEU A 56 -10.73 15.13 14.72
CA LEU A 56 -10.17 16.37 15.26
C LEU A 56 -10.71 16.58 16.67
N ASP A 57 -9.89 17.16 17.55
CA ASP A 57 -10.33 17.64 18.85
C ASP A 57 -11.26 18.85 18.70
N SER A 58 -12.03 19.14 19.75
CA SER A 58 -12.95 20.27 19.77
C SER A 58 -12.21 21.60 19.57
N GLY A 59 -12.74 22.43 18.67
CA GLY A 59 -12.16 23.74 18.33
C GLY A 59 -11.10 23.71 17.22
N LEU A 60 -10.72 22.54 16.71
CA LEU A 60 -9.83 22.43 15.54
C LEU A 60 -10.62 22.37 14.22
N ARG A 61 -10.02 22.91 13.16
CA ARG A 61 -10.54 22.87 11.79
C ARG A 61 -9.46 22.42 10.82
N ILE A 62 -9.82 21.55 9.89
CA ILE A 62 -8.97 21.12 8.78
C ILE A 62 -9.47 21.74 7.46
N GLU A 63 -8.54 22.13 6.60
CA GLU A 63 -8.82 22.64 5.25
C GLU A 63 -7.83 22.01 4.26
N LEU A 64 -8.33 21.60 3.08
CA LEU A 64 -7.48 21.14 2.00
C LEU A 64 -6.85 22.34 1.27
N VAL A 65 -5.54 22.53 1.46
CA VAL A 65 -4.78 23.68 0.90
C VAL A 65 -4.02 23.35 -0.39
N ALA A 66 -3.56 22.11 -0.53
CA ALA A 66 -2.85 21.62 -1.70
C ALA A 66 -2.99 20.09 -1.80
N HIS A 67 -2.97 19.59 -3.03
CA HIS A 67 -2.92 18.18 -3.37
C HIS A 67 -2.24 18.02 -4.74
N GLU A 68 -1.99 16.78 -5.16
CA GLU A 68 -1.47 16.49 -6.50
C GLU A 68 -2.44 16.98 -7.59
N PRO A 69 -1.94 17.54 -8.70
CA PRO A 69 -0.54 17.61 -9.14
C PRO A 69 0.19 18.88 -8.67
N ARG A 70 -0.43 19.70 -7.82
CA ARG A 70 0.11 21.02 -7.43
C ARG A 70 1.35 20.89 -6.54
N VAL A 71 1.33 19.91 -5.65
CA VAL A 71 2.39 19.52 -4.71
C VAL A 71 2.56 18.00 -4.81
N ILE A 72 3.80 17.53 -4.88
CA ILE A 72 4.14 16.10 -5.02
C ILE A 72 5.24 15.78 -4.00
N ASP A 73 5.13 14.64 -3.30
CA ASP A 73 6.10 14.17 -2.29
C ASP A 73 6.54 15.24 -1.28
N PRO A 74 5.60 15.88 -0.54
CA PRO A 74 5.93 16.94 0.40
C PRO A 74 6.68 16.40 1.62
N ILE A 75 7.84 16.99 1.94
CA ILE A 75 8.64 16.61 3.12
C ILE A 75 8.69 17.68 4.21
N ALA A 76 8.54 18.96 3.83
CA ALA A 76 8.61 20.08 4.76
C ALA A 76 7.80 21.27 4.25
N VAL A 77 7.24 22.04 5.18
CA VAL A 77 6.42 23.23 4.89
C VAL A 77 6.84 24.41 5.78
N ARG A 78 6.91 25.61 5.20
CA ARG A 78 7.13 26.89 5.89
C ARG A 78 6.25 28.00 5.33
N PHE A 79 5.98 29.02 6.15
CA PHE A 79 5.28 30.23 5.74
C PHE A 79 6.24 31.42 5.74
N ASP A 80 6.12 32.31 4.77
CA ASP A 80 6.86 33.58 4.74
C ASP A 80 6.10 34.71 5.43
N GLU A 81 6.70 35.90 5.47
CA GLU A 81 6.14 37.12 6.09
C GLU A 81 4.86 37.61 5.41
N ASP A 82 4.67 37.27 4.13
CA ASP A 82 3.46 37.55 3.35
C ASP A 82 2.36 36.50 3.56
N GLY A 83 2.62 35.47 4.38
CA GLY A 83 1.68 34.36 4.62
C GLY A 83 1.54 33.39 3.45
N ARG A 84 2.53 33.32 2.55
CA ARG A 84 2.57 32.31 1.47
C ARG A 84 3.16 31.03 2.04
N MET A 85 2.61 29.90 1.60
CA MET A 85 3.11 28.58 2.00
C MET A 85 4.14 28.10 0.99
N TRP A 86 5.29 27.64 1.49
CA TRP A 86 6.37 27.04 0.72
C TRP A 86 6.53 25.58 1.12
N VAL A 87 6.62 24.70 0.13
CA VAL A 87 6.71 23.25 0.31
C VAL A 87 7.99 22.73 -0.33
N VAL A 88 8.73 21.88 0.39
CA VAL A 88 9.86 21.14 -0.18
C VAL A 88 9.34 19.79 -0.68
N GLU A 89 9.57 19.50 -1.96
CA GLU A 89 9.19 18.27 -2.65
C GLU A 89 10.42 17.37 -2.84
N MET A 90 10.30 16.08 -2.47
CA MET A 90 11.37 15.08 -2.61
C MET A 90 10.98 13.96 -3.60
N ARG A 91 11.04 14.28 -4.89
CA ARG A 91 10.48 13.45 -5.97
C ARG A 91 11.37 12.30 -6.44
N ASP A 92 12.57 12.23 -5.91
CA ASP A 92 13.60 11.28 -6.26
C ASP A 92 13.81 10.22 -5.16
N TYR A 93 13.01 10.21 -4.10
CA TYR A 93 13.10 9.18 -3.06
C TYR A 93 12.44 7.86 -3.48
N PRO A 94 12.98 6.69 -3.10
CA PRO A 94 14.25 6.47 -2.39
C PRO A 94 15.47 6.34 -3.32
N HIS A 95 15.28 6.34 -4.63
CA HIS A 95 16.28 5.89 -5.60
C HIS A 95 17.31 6.96 -6.01
N GLY A 96 17.08 8.22 -5.65
CA GLY A 96 17.85 9.37 -6.12
C GLY A 96 17.58 9.69 -7.60
N PRO A 97 18.23 10.75 -8.12
CA PRO A 97 18.18 11.04 -9.54
C PRO A 97 18.89 9.93 -10.34
N PRO A 98 18.39 9.60 -11.54
CA PRO A 98 19.10 8.67 -12.43
C PRO A 98 20.52 9.17 -12.73
N GLU A 99 21.44 8.25 -13.05
CA GLU A 99 22.83 8.60 -13.36
C GLU A 99 22.93 9.74 -14.37
N ARG A 100 23.77 10.73 -14.05
CA ARG A 100 24.05 11.91 -14.88
C ARG A 100 22.84 12.80 -15.19
N LYS A 101 21.76 12.72 -14.41
CA LYS A 101 20.61 13.65 -14.47
C LYS A 101 20.58 14.58 -13.25
N PRO A 102 20.04 15.80 -13.39
CA PRO A 102 19.85 16.69 -12.25
C PRO A 102 18.81 16.12 -11.26
N PRO A 103 18.87 16.51 -9.98
CA PRO A 103 17.87 16.16 -8.97
C PRO A 103 16.48 16.68 -9.36
N VAL A 104 15.44 15.90 -9.03
CA VAL A 104 14.03 16.21 -9.35
C VAL A 104 13.35 16.95 -8.19
N SER A 105 13.93 16.87 -6.98
CA SER A 105 13.53 17.63 -5.80
C SER A 105 13.47 19.14 -6.08
N ARG A 106 12.46 19.82 -5.53
CA ARG A 106 12.28 21.26 -5.72
C ARG A 106 11.53 21.92 -4.56
N ILE A 107 11.62 23.25 -4.49
CA ILE A 107 10.79 24.06 -3.59
C ILE A 107 9.61 24.63 -4.39
N ARG A 108 8.39 24.47 -3.87
CA ARG A 108 7.14 24.87 -4.52
C ARG A 108 6.39 25.89 -3.65
N GLY A 109 6.09 27.05 -4.23
CA GLY A 109 5.19 28.03 -3.61
C GLY A 109 3.72 27.66 -3.83
N VAL A 110 2.95 27.57 -2.76
CA VAL A 110 1.50 27.38 -2.76
C VAL A 110 0.85 28.70 -2.34
N SER A 111 0.42 29.47 -3.35
CA SER A 111 -0.17 30.80 -3.15
C SER A 111 -1.44 30.81 -2.28
N ARG A 112 -1.48 31.84 -1.41
CA ARG A 112 -2.53 32.43 -0.55
C ARG A 112 -3.49 31.47 0.16
N MET A 113 -3.25 31.26 1.45
CA MET A 113 -4.26 30.77 2.38
C MET A 113 -5.32 31.87 2.56
N VAL A 114 -6.57 31.61 2.16
CA VAL A 114 -7.65 32.62 2.16
C VAL A 114 -8.33 32.75 3.54
N SER A 115 -7.95 31.96 4.55
CA SER A 115 -8.68 31.89 5.82
C SER A 115 -8.01 32.54 7.04
N THR A 116 -6.82 33.15 6.93
CA THR A 116 -6.17 33.77 8.11
C THR A 116 -5.69 35.21 7.88
N PRO A 117 -6.46 36.22 8.29
CA PRO A 117 -5.89 37.53 8.56
C PRO A 117 -5.18 37.45 9.92
N ARG A 118 -3.84 37.56 9.93
CA ARG A 118 -3.00 37.85 11.12
C ARG A 118 -2.64 36.70 12.07
N ALA A 119 -2.42 35.48 11.59
CA ALA A 119 -1.80 34.41 12.41
C ALA A 119 -0.27 34.31 12.29
N CYS A 120 0.42 35.37 11.83
CA CYS A 120 1.88 35.47 11.94
C CYS A 120 2.25 36.36 13.15
N ARG A 121 2.00 35.82 14.35
CA ARG A 121 2.63 36.27 15.61
C ARG A 121 2.94 35.04 16.46
N TRP A 122 3.63 34.07 15.86
CA TRP A 122 4.21 32.92 16.57
C TRP A 122 5.71 33.10 16.89
N ALA A 123 6.25 34.29 16.60
CA ALA A 123 7.53 34.72 17.17
C ALA A 123 7.27 35.44 18.50
N LEU A 124 7.96 34.99 19.55
CA LEU A 124 8.01 35.51 20.93
C LEU A 124 6.95 34.96 21.90
N SER A 125 7.21 33.76 22.45
CA SER A 125 7.17 33.50 23.90
C SER A 125 7.45 32.02 24.17
N TRP A 126 8.72 31.60 24.02
CA TRP A 126 9.24 30.46 24.77
C TRP A 126 9.99 31.05 25.97
N SER A 127 9.25 31.50 26.99
CA SER A 127 9.85 31.79 28.29
C SER A 127 10.03 30.46 29.00
N GLY A 128 11.26 29.95 28.95
CA GLY A 128 11.70 28.85 29.81
C GLY A 128 11.41 29.19 31.27
N ARG A 129 10.69 28.29 31.92
CA ARG A 129 10.67 28.12 33.35
C ARG A 129 11.19 26.72 33.63
#